data_AF-K6ZLX2-F1
#
_entry.id   AF-K6ZLX2-F1
#
_cell.length_a   1.000
_cell.length_b   1.000
_cell.length_c   1.000
_cell.angle_alpha   90.00
_cell.angle_beta   90.00
_cell.angle_gamma   90.00
#
_symmetry.space_group_name_H-M   'P 1'
#
loop_
_entity.id
_entity.type
_entity.pdbx_description
1 polymer ?
#
loop_
_entity_poly.entity_id
_entity_poly.type
_entity_poly.pdbx_seq_one_letter_code
_entity_poly.pdbx_strand_id
1 'polypeptide(L)' 'MVNTPSAYKYLSYQINGLGKVSDLCTPHALYLTIDHSAKGRKLAYRELFKDHVDGASLAEIRDATNKG' A
#
# COMPACT_ATOMS: atom_id res chain seq x y z
N MET A 1 9.61 1.67 8.79
CA MET A 1 8.82 1.22 7.63
C MET A 1 9.77 0.62 6.62
N VAL A 2 9.31 -0.32 5.80
CA VAL A 2 10.15 -0.93 4.74
C VAL A 2 10.41 0.10 3.64
N ASN A 3 11.52 -0.07 2.91
CA ASN A 3 11.94 0.89 1.88
C ASN A 3 11.02 0.92 0.65
N THR A 4 10.33 -0.18 0.34
CA THR A 4 9.40 -0.27 -0.79
C THR A 4 8.11 -0.97 -0.35
N PRO A 5 6.92 -0.48 -0.73
CA PRO A 5 5.66 -1.12 -0.35
C PRO A 5 5.58 -2.61 -0.75
N SER A 6 6.31 -3.03 -1.78
CA SER A 6 6.45 -4.42 -2.21
C SER A 6 7.21 -5.34 -1.24
N ALA A 7 7.98 -4.79 -0.30
CA ALA A 7 8.67 -5.55 0.74
C ALA A 7 7.72 -6.00 1.87
N TYR A 8 6.53 -5.40 1.97
CA TYR A 8 5.47 -5.93 2.83
C TYR A 8 4.86 -7.19 2.20
N LYS A 9 5.30 -8.36 2.67
CA LYS A 9 4.89 -9.67 2.14
C LYS A 9 3.41 -9.99 2.36
N TYR A 10 2.81 -9.48 3.44
CA TYR A 10 1.45 -9.80 3.86
C TYR A 10 0.43 -8.69 3.58
N LEU A 11 0.80 -7.70 2.76
CA LEU A 11 -0.12 -6.61 2.43
C LEU A 11 -0.87 -6.85 1.12
N SER A 12 -2.07 -6.27 1.07
CA SER A 12 -2.89 -6.10 -0.14
C SER A 12 -2.12 -5.52 -1.32
N TYR A 13 -1.00 -4.83 -1.10
CA TYR A 13 -0.11 -4.33 -2.14
C TYR A 13 0.39 -5.41 -3.11
N GLN A 14 0.63 -6.64 -2.64
CA GLN A 14 1.00 -7.77 -3.50
C GLN A 14 -0.05 -8.07 -4.56
N ILE A 15 -1.32 -7.86 -4.22
CA ILE A 15 -2.48 -8.25 -5.04
C ILE A 15 -2.99 -7.04 -5.81
N ASN A 16 -3.29 -5.95 -5.10
CA ASN A 16 -3.87 -4.73 -5.66
C ASN A 16 -2.84 -3.85 -6.37
N GLY A 17 -1.57 -3.88 -5.95
CA GLY A 17 -0.49 -3.10 -6.59
C GLY A 17 0.29 -3.89 -7.64
N LEU A 18 0.69 -5.13 -7.30
CA LEU A 18 1.52 -5.97 -8.18
C LEU A 18 0.73 -6.97 -9.00
N GLY A 19 -0.54 -7.23 -8.66
CA GLY A 19 -1.39 -8.15 -9.42
C GLY A 19 -1.13 -9.62 -9.18
N LYS A 20 -0.51 -10.00 -8.05
CA LYS A 20 -0.38 -11.42 -7.70
C LYS A 20 -1.76 -12.02 -7.47
N VAL A 21 -1.93 -13.24 -7.98
CA VAL A 21 -3.13 -14.04 -7.74
C VAL A 21 -3.03 -14.66 -6.35
N SER A 22 -4.12 -14.65 -5.60
CA SER A 22 -4.23 -15.30 -4.31
C SER A 22 -5.67 -15.77 -4.11
N ASP A 23 -5.83 -17.04 -3.76
CA ASP A 23 -7.16 -17.61 -3.49
C ASP A 23 -7.72 -17.16 -2.13
N LEU A 24 -6.88 -16.52 -1.31
CA LEU A 24 -7.24 -16.06 0.04
C LEU A 24 -7.74 -14.61 0.08
N CYS A 25 -7.67 -13.88 -1.03
CA CYS A 25 -7.97 -12.45 -1.03
C CYS A 25 -8.84 -12.07 -2.22
N THR A 26 -10.00 -11.51 -1.90
CA THR A 26 -10.94 -10.98 -2.88
C THR A 26 -10.82 -9.45 -2.95
N PRO A 27 -10.80 -8.86 -4.17
CA PRO A 27 -10.74 -7.40 -4.30
C PRO A 27 -11.96 -6.73 -3.67
N HIS A 28 -11.73 -5.77 -2.77
CA HIS A 28 -12.81 -5.01 -2.14
C HIS A 28 -13.52 -4.11 -3.16
N ALA A 29 -14.82 -3.84 -2.96
CA ALA A 29 -15.63 -3.04 -3.89
C ALA A 29 -15.02 -1.65 -4.16
N LEU A 30 -14.53 -0.97 -3.12
CA LEU A 30 -13.85 0.33 -3.25
C LEU A 30 -12.59 0.28 -4.13
N TYR A 31 -11.87 -0.84 -4.14
CA TYR A 31 -10.73 -0.99 -5.05
C TYR A 31 -11.22 -1.14 -6.50
N LEU A 32 -12.32 -1.88 -6.70
CA LEU A 32 -12.92 -2.05 -8.02
C LEU A 32 -13.48 -0.75 -8.61
N THR A 33 -13.89 0.22 -7.77
CA THR A 33 -14.37 1.53 -8.21
C THR A 33 -13.26 2.48 -8.65
N ILE A 34 -11.99 2.20 -8.36
CA ILE A 34 -10.86 3.07 -8.73
C ILE A 34 -10.74 3.19 -10.26
N ASP A 35 -10.94 2.10 -10.98
CA ASP A 35 -10.87 2.05 -12.44
C ASP A 35 -11.54 0.77 -12.95
N HIS A 36 -12.15 0.83 -14.14
CA HIS A 36 -12.79 -0.35 -14.75
C HIS A 36 -11.76 -1.38 -15.24
N SER A 37 -10.56 -0.94 -15.60
CA SER A 37 -9.46 -1.78 -16.07
C SER A 37 -8.57 -2.25 -14.92
N ALA A 38 -8.18 -3.52 -14.92
CA ALA A 38 -7.24 -4.05 -13.92
C ALA A 38 -5.88 -3.35 -13.97
N LYS A 39 -5.46 -2.86 -15.15
CA LYS A 39 -4.21 -2.10 -15.32
C LYS A 39 -4.31 -0.72 -14.68
N GLY A 40 -5.40 0.01 -14.91
CA GLY A 40 -5.66 1.32 -14.32
C GLY A 40 -5.76 1.24 -12.80
N ARG A 41 -6.49 0.25 -12.26
CA ARG A 41 -6.58 0.03 -10.82
C ARG A 41 -5.22 -0.18 -10.16
N LYS A 42 -4.38 -1.05 -10.73
CA LYS A 42 -3.03 -1.29 -10.22
C LYS A 42 -2.17 -0.03 -10.26
N LEU A 43 -2.30 0.78 -11.32
CA LEU A 43 -1.54 2.02 -11.43
C LEU A 43 -1.97 3.01 -10.36
N ALA A 44 -3.25 3.35 -10.31
CA ALA A 44 -3.81 4.27 -9.32
C ALA A 44 -3.55 3.81 -7.88
N TYR A 45 -3.65 2.50 -7.61
CA TYR A 45 -3.36 1.94 -6.29
C TYR A 45 -1.89 2.14 -5.87
N ARG A 46 -0.93 2.07 -6.79
CA ARG A 46 0.49 2.34 -6.48
C ARG A 46 0.75 3.82 -6.27
N GLU A 47 0.03 4.71 -6.95
CA GLU A 47 0.15 6.16 -6.77
C GLU A 47 -0.16 6.57 -5.32
N LEU A 48 -1.10 5.88 -4.65
CA LEU A 48 -1.42 6.11 -3.23
C LEU A 48 -0.21 5.91 -2.29
N PHE A 49 0.85 5.23 -2.73
CA PHE A 49 2.06 5.00 -1.95
C PHE A 49 3.24 5.88 -2.38
N LYS A 50 3.08 6.73 -3.40
CA LYS A 50 4.13 7.67 -3.82
C LYS A 50 4.25 8.84 -2.88
N ASP A 51 3.12 9.28 -2.32
CA ASP A 51 3.11 10.30 -1.29
C ASP A 51 3.68 9.69 -0.01
N HIS A 52 4.95 9.97 0.25
CA HIS A 52 5.59 9.58 1.48
C HIS A 52 5.05 10.45 2.62
N VAL A 53 4.75 9.83 3.76
CA VAL A 53 4.54 10.60 4.98
C VAL A 53 5.84 11.36 5.25
N ASP A 54 5.74 12.66 5.51
CA ASP A 54 6.91 13.50 5.76
C ASP A 54 7.85 12.86 6.79
N GLY A 55 9.15 12.84 6.46
CA GLY A 55 10.17 12.15 7.23
C GLY A 55 10.33 12.73 8.64
N ALA A 56 10.12 14.04 8.80
CA ALA A 56 10.16 14.68 10.11
C ALA A 56 8.95 14.27 10.97
N SER A 57 7.75 14.31 10.39
CA SER A 57 6.53 13.82 11.03
C SER A 57 6.64 12.35 11.46
N LEU A 58 7.24 11.49 10.64
CA LEU A 58 7.51 10.09 10.99
C LEU A 58 8.54 9.93 12.13
N ALA A 59 9.55 10.81 12.18
CA ALA A 59 10.53 10.81 13.26
C ALA A 59 9.89 11.20 14.58
N GLU A 60 9.05 12.24 14.60
CA GLU A 60 8.30 12.67 15.79
C GLU A 60 7.41 11.55 16.35
N ILE A 61 6.67 10.85 15.48
CA ILE A 61 5.85 9.70 15.89
C ILE A 61 6.71 8.63 16.56
N ARG A 62 7.86 8.28 15.97
CA ARG A 62 8.77 7.27 16.53
C ARG A 62 9.34 7.69 17.87
N ASP A 63 9.79 8.93 17.98
CA ASP A 63 10.33 9.47 19.21
C ASP A 63 9.29 9.48 20.32
N ALA A 64 8.02 9.76 20.00
CA ALA A 64 6.94 9.71 20.98
C ALA A 64 6.59 8.27 21.42
N THR A 65 6.64 7.28 20.52
CA THR A 65 6.19 5.91 20.81
C THR A 65 7.27 4.96 21.32
N ASN A 66 8.55 5.24 21.08
CA ASN A 66 9.66 4.31 21.37
C ASN A 66 10.43 4.61 22.67
N LYS A 67 9.90 5.43 23.59
CA LYS A 67 10.56 5.77 24.87
C LYS A 67 10.38 4.73 25.98
N GLY A 68 10.42 3.44 25.62
CA GLY A 68 10.37 2.33 26.58
C GLY A 68 11.64 2.22 27.40
#